data_AF-A0A7J2KUB3-F1
#
_entry.id   AF-A0A7J2KUB3-F1
#
_cell.length_a   1.000
_cell.length_b   1.000
_cell.length_c   1.000
_cell.angle_alpha   90.00
_cell.angle_beta   90.00
_cell.angle_gamma   90.00
#
_symmetry.space_group_name_H-M   'P 1'
#
loop_
_entity.id
_entity.type
_entity.pdbx_description
1 polymer ?
#
loop_
_entity_poly.entity_id
_entity_poly.type
_entity_poly.pdbx_seq_one_letter_code
_entity_poly.pdbx_strand_id
1 'polypeptide(L)'
;MKLAYVGLPCQLQALRKLQFFSEDLEQTWADSVNLSIGLFCRENWAYTCFRAMVEDDFGVKLNEVEKFDIKKGKIIGNTGGKTILKIPLPESKPFVRIGCQVCLDFSGELCDLSVGAVGTPPKTSTVIVRTARGMELLNAAEKAGYVDIKHIDDVKPGVKLVKKLTDDKREENLEEAQRREKAGYVPKHISTMGTDNTEAIVEEAKTKSFADLEKDVIDAGMCISCGTCVSVSPDKLKMDEERPKLKDRDSETLWKSYLACPRTSLPVLVMNDDLFGHEGNINKDSLGRYIDIFAVRATEKADLKKWQDGGAVTALLAYAMSEGMIDEVISAKHKYWKPEPAVSKNLEELYDSAGTIYSYATNMPVLREEAEK
;
A
#
# COMPACT_ATOMS: atom_id res chain seq x y z
N MET A 1 -4.45 -3.29 21.90
CA MET A 1 -4.53 -2.18 20.93
C MET A 1 -5.15 -2.70 19.65
N LYS A 2 -6.08 -1.98 19.04
CA LYS A 2 -6.67 -2.27 17.73
C LYS A 2 -6.22 -1.23 16.72
N LEU A 3 -5.31 -1.59 15.83
CA LEU A 3 -4.75 -0.68 14.83
C LEU A 3 -5.48 -0.81 13.50
N ALA A 4 -5.68 0.33 12.83
CA ALA A 4 -5.92 0.37 11.40
C ALA A 4 -4.62 0.62 10.63
N TYR A 5 -4.47 0.01 9.46
CA TYR A 5 -3.33 0.23 8.57
C TYR A 5 -3.81 0.67 7.19
N VAL A 6 -3.33 1.84 6.74
CA VAL A 6 -3.55 2.32 5.37
C VAL A 6 -2.25 2.17 4.58
N GLY A 7 -2.32 1.44 3.46
CA GLY A 7 -1.12 1.13 2.69
C GLY A 7 -1.36 0.90 1.20
N LEU A 8 -0.26 0.98 0.45
CA LEU A 8 -0.21 0.56 -0.95
C LEU A 8 -0.20 -0.98 -1.05
N PRO A 9 -0.47 -1.55 -2.23
CA PRO A 9 -0.58 -3.00 -2.40
C PRO A 9 0.63 -3.79 -1.87
N CYS A 10 1.84 -3.34 -2.16
CA CYS A 10 3.05 -4.02 -1.69
C CYS A 10 3.35 -3.80 -0.19
N GLN A 11 2.82 -2.74 0.43
CA GLN A 11 2.88 -2.55 1.90
C GLN A 11 1.91 -3.50 2.59
N LEU A 12 0.73 -3.72 2.01
CA LEU A 12 -0.21 -4.75 2.48
C LEU A 12 0.35 -6.15 2.33
N GLN A 13 1.03 -6.46 1.23
CA GLN A 13 1.77 -7.72 1.07
C GLN A 13 2.84 -7.88 2.17
N ALA A 14 3.51 -6.79 2.55
CA ALA A 14 4.48 -6.79 3.64
C ALA A 14 3.81 -7.06 5.00
N LEU A 15 2.70 -6.39 5.29
CA LEU A 15 1.91 -6.59 6.51
C LEU A 15 1.41 -8.04 6.60
N ARG A 16 0.78 -8.54 5.54
CA ARG A 16 0.23 -9.90 5.53
C ARG A 16 1.33 -10.95 5.60
N LYS A 17 2.50 -10.71 5.02
CA LYS A 17 3.63 -11.64 5.14
C LYS A 17 4.13 -11.74 6.58
N LEU A 18 4.18 -10.62 7.31
CA LEU A 18 4.53 -10.61 8.74
C LEU A 18 3.52 -11.43 9.56
N GLN A 19 2.22 -11.24 9.31
CA GLN A 19 1.14 -11.98 10.00
C GLN A 19 1.18 -13.48 9.67
N PHE A 20 1.37 -13.81 8.39
CA PHE A 20 1.40 -15.19 7.90
C PHE A 20 2.58 -16.00 8.44
N PHE A 21 3.77 -15.39 8.54
CA PHE A 21 4.97 -16.02 9.13
C PHE A 21 5.23 -15.55 10.57
N SER A 22 4.19 -15.20 11.33
CA SER A 22 4.30 -14.66 12.69
C SER A 22 5.07 -15.58 13.64
N GLU A 23 4.78 -16.88 13.60
CA GLU A 23 5.46 -17.91 14.40
C GLU A 23 6.95 -18.03 14.03
N ASP A 24 7.28 -18.15 12.74
CA ASP A 24 8.67 -18.26 12.26
C ASP A 24 9.50 -17.00 12.53
N LEU A 25 8.87 -15.83 12.47
CA LEU A 25 9.50 -14.55 12.77
C LEU A 25 9.58 -14.29 14.28
N GLU A 26 8.89 -15.08 15.11
CA GLU A 26 8.73 -14.91 16.55
C GLU A 26 8.18 -13.51 16.90
N GLN A 27 7.12 -13.09 16.20
CA GLN A 27 6.47 -11.80 16.41
C GLN A 27 4.96 -11.88 16.21
N THR A 28 4.20 -11.14 17.02
CA THR A 28 2.74 -11.01 16.90
C THR A 28 2.27 -9.55 16.90
N TRP A 29 3.19 -8.58 16.95
CA TRP A 29 2.83 -7.16 16.94
C TRP A 29 2.07 -6.77 15.66
N ALA A 30 2.35 -7.45 14.53
CA ALA A 30 1.64 -7.24 13.28
C ALA A 30 0.15 -7.64 13.35
N ASP A 31 -0.22 -8.53 14.26
CA ASP A 31 -1.61 -9.01 14.44
C ASP A 31 -2.49 -7.97 15.15
N SER A 32 -1.88 -6.93 15.74
CA SER A 32 -2.58 -5.77 16.26
C SER A 32 -3.28 -4.95 15.17
N VAL A 33 -3.02 -5.21 13.89
CA VAL A 33 -3.78 -4.60 12.78
C VAL A 33 -5.08 -5.36 12.54
N ASN A 34 -6.17 -4.81 13.05
CA ASN A 34 -7.52 -5.36 12.91
C ASN A 34 -8.34 -4.70 11.80
N LEU A 35 -7.83 -3.65 11.16
CA LEU A 35 -8.45 -3.08 9.97
C LEU A 35 -7.38 -2.66 8.97
N SER A 36 -7.57 -3.00 7.71
CA SER A 36 -6.63 -2.67 6.64
C SER A 36 -7.35 -2.05 5.45
N ILE A 37 -6.87 -0.88 5.03
CA ILE A 37 -7.37 -0.17 3.85
C ILE A 37 -6.24 -0.08 2.81
N GLY A 38 -6.45 -0.71 1.66
CA GLY A 38 -5.55 -0.68 0.52
C GLY A 38 -5.86 0.47 -0.42
N LEU A 39 -4.84 1.19 -0.86
CA LEU A 39 -5.01 2.23 -1.88
C LEU A 39 -4.69 1.66 -3.28
N PHE A 40 -5.50 2.01 -4.28
CA PHE A 40 -5.17 1.69 -5.67
C PHE A 40 -3.83 2.33 -6.05
N CYS A 41 -2.96 1.56 -6.68
CA CYS A 41 -1.62 1.99 -7.01
C CYS A 41 -1.20 1.40 -8.34
N ARG A 42 -0.90 2.25 -9.32
CA ARG A 42 -0.25 1.81 -10.57
C ARG A 42 1.27 1.83 -10.40
N GLU A 43 1.80 2.99 -10.01
CA GLU A 43 3.24 3.24 -9.90
C GLU A 43 3.51 4.21 -8.75
N ASN A 44 4.75 4.22 -8.28
CA ASN A 44 5.21 5.12 -7.23
C ASN A 44 6.66 5.55 -7.50
N TRP A 45 7.05 6.71 -6.99
CA TRP A 45 8.34 7.33 -7.23
C TRP A 45 9.23 7.29 -5.97
N ALA A 46 10.54 7.33 -6.16
CA ALA A 46 11.44 7.68 -5.05
C ALA A 46 11.31 9.19 -4.79
N TYR A 47 11.30 9.63 -3.52
CA TYR A 47 11.04 11.03 -3.23
C TYR A 47 12.05 11.97 -3.90
N THR A 48 13.33 11.59 -3.88
CA THR A 48 14.41 12.37 -4.52
C THR A 48 14.21 12.47 -6.03
N CYS A 49 13.78 11.39 -6.68
CA CYS A 49 13.45 11.36 -8.10
C CYS A 49 12.20 12.17 -8.43
N PHE A 50 11.15 12.08 -7.61
CA PHE A 50 9.92 12.86 -7.80
C PHE A 50 10.19 14.35 -7.62
N ARG A 51 10.96 14.73 -6.61
CA ARG A 51 11.41 16.10 -6.39
C ARG A 51 12.22 16.62 -7.58
N ALA A 52 13.23 15.88 -8.04
CA ALA A 52 14.05 16.29 -9.17
C ALA A 52 13.20 16.49 -10.43
N MET A 53 12.30 15.55 -10.73
CA MET A 53 11.36 15.68 -11.85
C MET A 53 10.50 16.95 -11.72
N VAL A 54 9.92 17.24 -10.55
CA VAL A 54 9.03 18.40 -10.39
C VAL A 54 9.79 19.72 -10.39
N GLU A 55 10.88 19.81 -9.63
CA GLU A 55 11.62 21.06 -9.41
C GLU A 55 12.62 21.35 -10.53
N ASP A 56 13.38 20.34 -10.96
CA ASP A 56 14.50 20.53 -11.89
C ASP A 56 14.03 20.42 -13.35
N ASP A 57 13.21 19.43 -13.69
CA ASP A 57 12.75 19.22 -15.09
C ASP A 57 11.54 20.09 -15.45
N PHE A 58 10.63 20.32 -14.50
CA PHE A 58 9.39 21.08 -14.74
C PHE A 58 9.35 22.47 -14.08
N GLY A 59 10.38 22.83 -13.32
CA GLY A 59 10.58 24.20 -12.83
C GLY A 59 9.56 24.69 -11.79
N VAL A 60 8.85 23.79 -11.11
CA VAL A 60 7.87 24.13 -10.07
C VAL A 60 8.41 23.69 -8.72
N LYS A 61 8.46 24.60 -7.73
CA LYS A 61 8.88 24.21 -6.37
C LYS A 61 7.83 23.30 -5.75
N LEU A 62 8.26 22.20 -5.12
CA LEU A 62 7.32 21.26 -4.51
C LEU A 62 6.41 21.93 -3.47
N ASN A 63 6.95 22.87 -2.69
CA ASN A 63 6.21 23.58 -1.66
C ASN A 63 5.14 24.55 -2.19
N GLU A 64 5.17 24.87 -3.48
CA GLU A 64 4.12 25.67 -4.12
C GLU A 64 2.90 24.81 -4.46
N VAL A 65 3.04 23.49 -4.61
CA VAL A 65 1.94 22.56 -4.94
C VAL A 65 1.19 22.17 -3.67
N GLU A 66 -0.12 22.42 -3.62
CA GLU A 66 -0.99 22.02 -2.49
C GLU A 66 -1.60 20.63 -2.68
N LYS A 67 -1.79 20.21 -3.93
CA LYS A 67 -2.41 18.93 -4.27
C LYS A 67 -1.89 18.35 -5.58
N PHE A 68 -1.47 17.08 -5.54
CA PHE A 68 -1.23 16.28 -6.72
C PHE A 68 -2.42 15.36 -7.05
N ASP A 69 -2.68 15.17 -8.35
CA ASP A 69 -3.60 14.17 -8.89
C ASP A 69 -2.98 13.49 -10.11
N ILE A 70 -3.39 12.25 -10.42
CA ILE A 70 -3.09 11.61 -11.71
C ILE A 70 -4.38 11.48 -12.51
N LYS A 71 -4.52 12.27 -13.58
CA LYS A 71 -5.74 12.32 -14.41
C LYS A 71 -5.38 12.37 -15.89
N LYS A 72 -6.10 11.57 -16.69
CA LYS A 72 -5.97 11.54 -18.17
C LYS A 72 -4.51 11.42 -18.64
N GLY A 73 -3.75 10.53 -18.02
CA GLY A 73 -2.37 10.25 -18.41
C GLY A 73 -1.34 11.32 -17.99
N LYS A 74 -1.67 12.18 -17.02
CA LYS A 74 -0.78 13.23 -16.52
C LYS A 74 -0.78 13.29 -14.99
N ILE A 75 0.37 13.55 -14.39
CA ILE A 75 0.49 14.03 -13.02
C ILE A 75 0.19 15.54 -13.05
N ILE A 76 -0.72 16.00 -12.19
CA ILE A 76 -1.22 17.37 -12.14
C ILE A 76 -0.96 17.92 -10.75
N GLY A 77 -0.25 19.05 -10.66
CA GLY A 77 -0.09 19.81 -9.42
C GLY A 77 -1.00 21.04 -9.41
N ASN A 78 -1.73 21.25 -8.32
CA ASN A 78 -2.67 22.35 -8.15
C ASN A 78 -2.42 23.14 -6.87
N THR A 79 -2.73 24.44 -6.92
CA THR A 79 -2.60 25.41 -5.83
C THR A 79 -3.70 26.46 -5.95
N GLY A 80 -4.43 26.73 -4.87
CA GLY A 80 -5.57 27.66 -4.89
C GLY A 80 -6.60 27.32 -5.97
N GLY A 81 -6.79 26.04 -6.26
CA GLY A 81 -7.69 25.54 -7.32
C GLY A 81 -7.18 25.72 -8.76
N LYS A 82 -5.98 26.27 -8.97
CA LYS A 82 -5.35 26.43 -10.29
C LYS A 82 -4.33 25.34 -10.52
N THR A 83 -4.30 24.78 -11.72
CA THR A 83 -3.23 23.86 -12.13
C THR A 83 -1.96 24.66 -12.43
N ILE A 84 -0.89 24.38 -11.69
CA ILE A 84 0.43 25.00 -11.87
C ILE A 84 1.47 24.05 -12.47
N LEU A 85 1.17 22.75 -12.52
CA LEU A 85 2.08 21.71 -13.01
C LEU A 85 1.31 20.64 -13.80
N LYS A 86 1.87 20.20 -14.92
CA LYS A 86 1.37 19.08 -15.73
C LYS A 86 2.53 18.26 -16.28
N ILE A 87 2.72 17.06 -15.77
CA ILE A 87 3.76 16.12 -16.20
C ILE A 87 3.09 14.96 -16.93
N PRO A 88 3.36 14.73 -18.23
CA PRO A 88 2.90 13.53 -18.92
C PRO A 88 3.43 12.25 -18.24
N LEU A 89 2.57 11.23 -18.04
CA LEU A 89 3.01 9.99 -17.41
C LEU A 89 4.22 9.32 -18.11
N PRO A 90 4.35 9.32 -19.45
CA PRO A 90 5.54 8.78 -20.10
C PRO A 90 6.85 9.46 -19.67
N GLU A 91 6.82 10.77 -19.43
CA GLU A 91 8.00 11.53 -18.97
C GLU A 91 8.34 11.25 -17.50
N SER A 92 7.37 10.78 -16.71
CA SER A 92 7.59 10.37 -15.33
C SER A 92 8.15 8.95 -15.16
N LYS A 93 8.10 8.11 -16.20
CA LYS A 93 8.52 6.70 -16.16
C LYS A 93 9.97 6.49 -15.72
N PRO A 94 10.96 7.28 -16.16
CA PRO A 94 12.36 7.12 -15.71
C PRO A 94 12.56 7.30 -14.20
N PHE A 95 11.63 7.99 -13.53
CA PHE A 95 11.68 8.28 -12.10
C PHE A 95 10.88 7.29 -11.24
N VAL A 96 10.15 6.37 -11.86
CA VAL A 96 9.37 5.34 -11.17
C VAL A 96 10.33 4.35 -10.50
N ARG A 97 9.96 3.87 -9.31
CA ARG A 97 10.74 2.84 -8.61
C ARG A 97 10.85 1.57 -9.45
N ILE A 98 12.07 1.03 -9.56
CA ILE A 98 12.37 -0.16 -10.37
C ILE A 98 11.51 -1.37 -9.95
N GLY A 99 11.23 -1.53 -8.65
CA GLY A 99 10.33 -2.56 -8.12
C GLY A 99 8.86 -2.43 -8.54
N CYS A 100 8.37 -1.23 -8.90
CA CYS A 100 7.00 -1.06 -9.39
C CYS A 100 6.77 -1.72 -10.75
N GLN A 101 7.82 -1.86 -11.56
CA GLN A 101 7.77 -2.42 -12.92
C GLN A 101 7.56 -3.93 -12.96
N VAL A 102 7.56 -4.60 -11.80
CA VAL A 102 7.24 -6.04 -11.69
C VAL A 102 6.09 -6.29 -10.71
N CYS A 103 5.41 -5.24 -10.23
CA CYS A 103 4.33 -5.36 -9.27
C CYS A 103 3.02 -5.75 -9.96
N LEU A 104 2.44 -6.90 -9.62
CA LEU A 104 1.21 -7.39 -10.27
C LEU A 104 -0.09 -6.94 -9.59
N ASP A 105 0.00 -6.25 -8.45
CA ASP A 105 -1.18 -5.86 -7.66
C ASP A 105 -1.48 -4.37 -7.84
N PHE A 106 -2.60 -4.06 -8.50
CA PHE A 106 -3.10 -2.70 -8.68
C PHE A 106 -3.99 -2.25 -7.53
N SER A 107 -4.87 -3.14 -7.06
CA SER A 107 -6.02 -2.76 -6.26
C SER A 107 -5.81 -2.98 -4.76
N GLY A 108 -4.69 -3.54 -4.32
CA GLY A 108 -4.45 -3.88 -2.93
C GLY A 108 -5.29 -5.09 -2.56
N GLU A 109 -4.90 -6.27 -3.02
CA GLU A 109 -5.73 -7.48 -2.96
C GLU A 109 -5.79 -8.13 -1.57
N LEU A 110 -4.91 -7.72 -0.66
CA LEU A 110 -4.71 -8.32 0.65
C LEU A 110 -5.13 -7.40 1.82
N CYS A 111 -6.28 -6.74 1.70
CA CYS A 111 -6.85 -5.87 2.73
C CYS A 111 -8.34 -6.09 2.94
N ASP A 112 -8.94 -5.38 3.90
CA ASP A 112 -10.39 -5.44 4.16
C ASP A 112 -11.17 -4.61 3.15
N LEU A 113 -10.68 -3.40 2.86
CA LEU A 113 -11.26 -2.47 1.90
C LEU A 113 -10.18 -1.92 0.97
N SER A 114 -10.38 -2.01 -0.35
CA SER A 114 -9.54 -1.32 -1.31
C SER A 114 -10.21 -0.06 -1.83
N VAL A 115 -9.48 1.04 -1.91
CA VAL A 115 -10.04 2.35 -2.24
C VAL A 115 -9.20 3.06 -3.30
N GLY A 116 -9.87 3.63 -4.30
CA GLY A 116 -9.21 4.50 -5.28
C GLY A 116 -10.17 5.35 -6.09
N ALA A 117 -9.64 6.29 -6.85
CA ALA A 117 -10.45 7.27 -7.60
C ALA A 117 -10.97 6.73 -8.95
N VAL A 118 -10.32 5.69 -9.49
CA VAL A 118 -10.67 5.13 -10.80
C VAL A 118 -11.97 4.34 -10.68
N GLY A 119 -12.87 4.49 -11.66
CA GLY A 119 -14.15 3.78 -11.73
C GLY A 119 -15.35 4.66 -11.33
N THR A 120 -15.09 5.78 -10.66
CA THR A 120 -16.11 6.70 -10.15
C THR A 120 -15.97 8.12 -10.72
N PRO A 121 -17.04 8.94 -10.66
CA PRO A 121 -16.97 10.36 -10.99
C PRO A 121 -16.12 11.14 -9.99
N PRO A 122 -15.71 12.38 -10.32
CA PRO A 122 -14.97 13.24 -9.39
C PRO A 122 -15.67 13.40 -8.04
N LYS A 123 -14.88 13.45 -6.95
CA LYS A 123 -15.36 13.54 -5.56
C LYS A 123 -16.07 12.29 -5.05
N THR A 124 -15.80 11.13 -5.64
CA THR A 124 -16.27 9.82 -5.19
C THR A 124 -15.14 8.80 -5.37
N SER A 125 -14.99 7.89 -4.42
CA SER A 125 -14.03 6.78 -4.50
C SER A 125 -14.73 5.50 -4.92
N THR A 126 -14.07 4.66 -5.69
CA THR A 126 -14.42 3.24 -5.79
C THR A 126 -13.87 2.52 -4.57
N VAL A 127 -14.72 1.74 -3.90
CA VAL A 127 -14.40 0.90 -2.74
C VAL A 127 -14.70 -0.55 -3.10
N ILE A 128 -13.68 -1.40 -3.11
CA ILE A 128 -13.81 -2.85 -3.27
C ILE A 128 -13.80 -3.45 -1.86
N VAL A 129 -14.89 -4.11 -1.47
CA VAL A 129 -15.03 -4.76 -0.17
C VAL A 129 -14.53 -6.18 -0.28
N ARG A 130 -13.57 -6.59 0.56
CA ARG A 130 -12.93 -7.92 0.46
C ARG A 130 -13.23 -8.86 1.61
N THR A 131 -13.47 -8.32 2.81
CA THR A 131 -13.78 -9.11 4.01
C THR A 131 -15.15 -8.73 4.57
N ALA A 132 -15.76 -9.64 5.33
CA ALA A 132 -16.99 -9.37 6.07
C ALA A 132 -16.84 -8.17 7.01
N ARG A 133 -15.66 -8.02 7.63
CA ARG A 133 -15.30 -6.86 8.45
C ARG A 133 -15.34 -5.56 7.67
N GLY A 134 -14.78 -5.55 6.45
CA GLY A 134 -14.85 -4.40 5.55
C GLY A 134 -16.30 -4.03 5.20
N MET A 135 -17.14 -5.04 4.92
CA MET A 135 -18.57 -4.84 4.63
C MET A 135 -19.32 -4.26 5.83
N GLU A 136 -19.08 -4.80 7.02
CA GLU A 136 -19.67 -4.31 8.27
C GLU A 136 -19.33 -2.84 8.50
N LEU A 137 -18.05 -2.47 8.36
CA LEU A 137 -17.61 -1.09 8.50
C LEU A 137 -18.31 -0.16 7.49
N LEU A 138 -18.37 -0.55 6.22
CA LEU A 138 -18.97 0.27 5.17
C LEU A 138 -20.46 0.52 5.44
N ASN A 139 -21.22 -0.54 5.74
CA ASN A 139 -22.65 -0.45 6.02
C ASN A 139 -22.94 0.35 7.29
N ALA A 140 -22.12 0.16 8.34
CA ALA A 140 -22.30 0.87 9.59
C ALA A 140 -21.99 2.37 9.44
N ALA A 141 -20.95 2.72 8.68
CA ALA A 141 -20.62 4.11 8.35
C ALA A 141 -21.71 4.79 7.49
N GLU A 142 -22.29 4.07 6.52
CA GLU A 142 -23.43 4.55 5.73
C GLU A 142 -24.66 4.80 6.62
N LYS A 143 -25.04 3.82 7.45
CA LYS A 143 -26.18 3.94 8.36
C LYS A 143 -25.99 5.07 9.36
N ALA A 144 -24.76 5.29 9.82
CA ALA A 144 -24.40 6.41 10.67
C ALA A 144 -24.34 7.74 9.90
N GLY A 145 -24.42 7.72 8.57
CA GLY A 145 -24.44 8.89 7.70
C GLY A 145 -23.08 9.53 7.46
N TYR A 146 -21.97 8.85 7.74
CA TYR A 146 -20.60 9.34 7.45
C TYR A 146 -20.27 9.29 5.96
N VAL A 147 -20.87 8.34 5.24
CA VAL A 147 -20.67 8.14 3.81
C VAL A 147 -22.01 7.89 3.11
N ASP A 148 -22.10 8.34 1.86
CA ASP A 148 -23.10 7.87 0.91
C ASP A 148 -22.48 6.76 0.07
N ILE A 149 -23.19 5.64 -0.11
CA ILE A 149 -22.76 4.55 -0.99
C ILE A 149 -23.74 4.36 -2.14
N LYS A 150 -23.21 3.95 -3.30
CA LYS A 150 -23.99 3.46 -4.44
C LYS A 150 -23.31 2.22 -4.98
N HIS A 151 -24.08 1.21 -5.35
CA HIS A 151 -23.53 0.02 -6.00
C HIS A 151 -22.81 0.43 -7.31
N ILE A 152 -21.66 -0.18 -7.60
CA ILE A 152 -20.81 0.29 -8.72
C ILE A 152 -21.48 0.17 -10.09
N ASP A 153 -22.42 -0.76 -10.24
CA ASP A 153 -23.15 -0.97 -11.50
C ASP A 153 -24.05 0.21 -11.87
N ASP A 154 -24.50 0.97 -10.87
CA ASP A 154 -25.31 2.18 -11.03
C ASP A 154 -24.45 3.44 -11.28
N VAL A 155 -23.13 3.28 -11.40
CA VAL A 155 -22.17 4.39 -11.52
C VAL A 155 -21.33 4.25 -12.79
N LYS A 156 -21.08 5.39 -13.45
CA LYS A 156 -20.17 5.49 -14.59
C LYS A 156 -18.89 6.24 -14.19
N PRO A 157 -17.69 5.86 -14.69
CA PRO A 157 -17.44 4.84 -15.73
C PRO A 157 -17.68 3.38 -15.31
N GLY A 158 -17.70 3.11 -14.01
CA GLY A 158 -17.95 1.79 -13.42
C GLY A 158 -16.70 0.91 -13.39
N VAL A 159 -16.88 -0.33 -12.91
CA VAL A 159 -15.80 -1.28 -12.62
C VAL A 159 -14.94 -1.66 -13.83
N LYS A 160 -15.47 -1.55 -15.06
CA LYS A 160 -14.75 -1.92 -16.29
C LYS A 160 -13.40 -1.20 -16.45
N LEU A 161 -13.34 0.08 -16.08
CA LEU A 161 -12.10 0.84 -16.15
C LEU A 161 -11.09 0.39 -15.09
N VAL A 162 -11.56 0.01 -13.90
CA VAL A 162 -10.72 -0.53 -12.82
C VAL A 162 -10.10 -1.85 -13.26
N LYS A 163 -10.93 -2.76 -13.79
CA LYS A 163 -10.48 -4.06 -14.34
C LYS A 163 -9.43 -3.88 -15.43
N LYS A 164 -9.70 -3.00 -16.40
CA LYS A 164 -8.75 -2.69 -17.46
C LYS A 164 -7.39 -2.25 -16.92
N LEU A 165 -7.35 -1.29 -15.99
CA LEU A 165 -6.06 -0.83 -15.45
C LEU A 165 -5.33 -1.90 -14.64
N THR A 166 -6.07 -2.79 -13.98
CA THR A 166 -5.49 -3.96 -13.30
C THR A 166 -4.88 -4.93 -14.30
N ASP A 167 -5.60 -5.26 -15.37
CA ASP A 167 -5.14 -6.16 -16.43
C ASP A 167 -3.92 -5.57 -17.15
N ASP A 168 -3.99 -4.32 -17.60
CA ASP A 168 -2.88 -3.60 -18.24
C ASP A 168 -1.62 -3.63 -17.34
N LYS A 169 -1.77 -3.37 -16.03
CA LYS A 169 -0.65 -3.40 -15.09
C LYS A 169 -0.05 -4.81 -14.98
N ARG A 170 -0.89 -5.84 -14.87
CA ARG A 170 -0.44 -7.22 -14.71
C ARG A 170 0.30 -7.72 -15.95
N GLU A 171 -0.23 -7.44 -17.14
CA GLU A 171 0.37 -7.82 -18.41
C GLU A 171 1.74 -7.15 -18.58
N GLU A 172 1.78 -5.80 -18.53
CA GLU A 172 3.03 -5.01 -18.66
C GLU A 172 4.12 -5.49 -17.70
N ASN A 173 3.77 -5.70 -16.43
CA ASN A 173 4.75 -6.01 -15.39
C ASN A 173 5.15 -7.50 -15.37
N LEU A 174 4.31 -8.40 -15.87
CA LEU A 174 4.67 -9.80 -16.05
C LEU A 174 5.65 -9.98 -17.20
N GLU A 175 5.44 -9.26 -18.32
CA GLU A 175 6.41 -9.22 -19.42
C GLU A 175 7.78 -8.72 -18.96
N GLU A 176 7.80 -7.65 -18.16
CA GLU A 176 9.03 -7.13 -17.57
C GLU A 176 9.70 -8.14 -16.61
N ALA A 177 8.92 -8.83 -15.77
CA ALA A 177 9.46 -9.87 -14.89
C ALA A 177 10.11 -11.01 -15.69
N GLN A 178 9.47 -11.48 -16.76
CA GLN A 178 10.00 -12.50 -17.68
C GLN A 178 11.24 -12.01 -18.42
N ARG A 179 11.28 -10.73 -18.82
CA ARG A 179 12.48 -10.12 -19.44
C ARG A 179 13.67 -10.13 -18.49
N ARG A 180 13.45 -9.79 -17.21
CA ARG A 180 14.50 -9.81 -16.18
C ARG A 180 14.99 -11.22 -15.89
N GLU A 181 14.08 -12.19 -15.85
CA GLU A 181 14.43 -13.60 -15.67
C GLU A 181 15.36 -14.07 -16.80
N LYS A 182 15.02 -13.77 -18.06
CA LYS A 182 15.89 -14.05 -19.22
C LYS A 182 17.24 -13.32 -19.15
N ALA A 183 17.30 -12.17 -18.46
CA ALA A 183 18.51 -11.41 -18.22
C ALA A 183 19.30 -11.87 -16.98
N GLY A 184 18.85 -12.94 -16.29
CA GLY A 184 19.55 -13.55 -15.16
C GLY A 184 19.10 -13.07 -13.77
N TYR A 185 18.02 -12.28 -13.69
CA TYR A 185 17.43 -11.87 -12.41
C TYR A 185 16.00 -12.40 -12.28
N VAL A 186 15.77 -13.30 -11.33
CA VAL A 186 14.43 -13.85 -11.04
C VAL A 186 13.77 -13.03 -9.93
N PRO A 187 12.66 -12.30 -10.19
CA PRO A 187 11.91 -11.65 -9.15
C PRO A 187 11.21 -12.70 -8.27
N LYS A 188 11.82 -13.08 -7.14
CA LYS A 188 11.35 -14.21 -6.30
C LYS A 188 9.87 -14.10 -5.91
N HIS A 189 9.41 -12.92 -5.53
CA HIS A 189 8.01 -12.70 -5.16
C HIS A 189 7.00 -12.97 -6.28
N ILE A 190 7.45 -13.01 -7.54
CA ILE A 190 6.64 -13.42 -8.69
C ILE A 190 6.78 -14.93 -8.92
N SER A 191 8.00 -15.45 -8.95
CA SER A 191 8.23 -16.88 -9.23
C SER A 191 7.67 -17.80 -8.14
N THR A 192 7.53 -17.31 -6.91
CA THR A 192 6.99 -18.09 -5.78
C THR A 192 5.52 -17.77 -5.47
N MET A 193 4.83 -17.00 -6.31
CA MET A 193 3.49 -16.47 -5.97
C MET A 193 2.47 -17.57 -5.63
N GLY A 194 2.60 -18.74 -6.26
CA GLY A 194 1.72 -19.90 -6.08
C GLY A 194 2.34 -21.09 -5.36
N THR A 195 3.49 -20.94 -4.71
CA THR A 195 4.09 -22.05 -3.94
C THR A 195 3.30 -22.27 -2.65
N ASP A 196 2.89 -23.52 -2.40
CA ASP A 196 2.24 -23.99 -1.17
C ASP A 196 3.24 -24.56 -0.15
N ASN A 197 4.45 -24.90 -0.58
CA ASN A 197 5.54 -25.32 0.29
C ASN A 197 6.14 -24.13 1.04
N THR A 198 5.46 -23.71 2.11
CA THR A 198 5.85 -22.58 2.96
C THR A 198 7.04 -22.91 3.87
N GLU A 199 7.20 -24.17 4.25
CA GLU A 199 8.33 -24.66 5.03
C GLU A 199 9.64 -24.46 4.27
N ALA A 200 9.67 -24.77 2.97
CA ALA A 200 10.84 -24.54 2.12
C ALA A 200 11.22 -23.05 2.02
N ILE A 201 10.25 -22.13 2.06
CA ILE A 201 10.53 -20.69 2.10
C ILE A 201 11.29 -20.33 3.38
N VAL A 202 10.85 -20.86 4.53
CA VAL A 202 11.47 -20.61 5.83
C VAL A 202 12.87 -21.24 5.88
N GLU A 203 13.00 -22.49 5.44
CA GLU A 203 14.28 -23.21 5.37
C GLU A 203 15.28 -22.48 4.47
N GLU A 204 14.85 -22.03 3.29
CA GLU A 204 15.68 -21.21 2.41
C GLU A 204 16.11 -19.93 3.13
N ALA A 205 15.17 -19.20 3.72
CA ALA A 205 15.44 -17.94 4.39
C ALA A 205 16.47 -18.11 5.51
N LYS A 206 16.37 -19.17 6.34
CA LYS A 206 17.33 -19.49 7.42
C LYS A 206 18.78 -19.64 6.96
N THR A 207 19.02 -19.90 5.68
CA THR A 207 20.38 -19.94 5.10
C THR A 207 20.92 -18.57 4.67
N LYS A 208 20.12 -17.49 4.76
CA LYS A 208 20.43 -16.17 4.23
C LYS A 208 20.95 -15.21 5.28
N SER A 209 21.86 -14.36 4.82
CA SER A 209 22.45 -13.23 5.53
C SER A 209 21.80 -11.90 5.10
N PHE A 210 22.19 -10.79 5.72
CA PHE A 210 21.77 -9.49 5.20
C PHE A 210 22.40 -9.17 3.84
N ALA A 211 23.61 -9.67 3.56
CA ALA A 211 24.25 -9.50 2.26
C ALA A 211 23.44 -10.17 1.12
N ASP A 212 22.77 -11.29 1.40
CA ASP A 212 21.84 -11.90 0.44
C ASP A 212 20.62 -11.00 0.20
N LEU A 213 20.08 -10.36 1.24
CA LEU A 213 18.97 -9.42 1.09
C LEU A 213 19.40 -8.18 0.30
N GLU A 214 20.60 -7.66 0.54
CA GLU A 214 21.20 -6.56 -0.21
C GLU A 214 21.27 -6.91 -1.70
N LYS A 215 21.92 -8.03 -2.03
CA LYS A 215 22.08 -8.50 -3.40
C LYS A 215 20.73 -8.78 -4.09
N ASP A 216 19.87 -9.56 -3.46
CA ASP A 216 18.66 -10.10 -4.12
C ASP A 216 17.55 -9.07 -4.24
N VAL A 217 17.50 -8.07 -3.34
CA VAL A 217 16.39 -7.12 -3.24
C VAL A 217 16.84 -5.67 -3.36
N ILE A 218 17.85 -5.24 -2.60
CA ILE A 218 18.17 -3.81 -2.46
C ILE A 218 18.93 -3.31 -3.68
N ASP A 219 20.01 -3.98 -4.05
CA ASP A 219 20.86 -3.64 -5.19
C ASP A 219 20.20 -3.98 -6.53
N ALA A 220 19.32 -5.00 -6.53
CA ALA A 220 18.43 -5.29 -7.64
C ALA A 220 17.31 -4.23 -7.83
N GLY A 221 17.19 -3.24 -6.94
CA GLY A 221 16.20 -2.16 -7.02
C GLY A 221 14.78 -2.59 -6.68
N MET A 222 14.58 -3.75 -6.05
CA MET A 222 13.25 -4.28 -5.69
C MET A 222 12.75 -3.72 -4.37
N CYS A 223 13.64 -3.18 -3.52
CA CYS A 223 13.27 -2.64 -2.23
C CYS A 223 12.18 -1.56 -2.36
N ILE A 224 11.06 -1.80 -1.66
CA ILE A 224 9.90 -0.89 -1.62
C ILE A 224 9.93 0.06 -0.40
N SER A 225 11.05 0.10 0.34
CA SER A 225 11.23 0.97 1.50
C SER A 225 10.16 0.80 2.61
N CYS A 226 9.54 -0.38 2.73
CA CYS A 226 8.46 -0.62 3.70
C CYS A 226 8.95 -0.74 5.15
N GLY A 227 10.21 -1.13 5.35
CA GLY A 227 10.84 -1.26 6.65
C GLY A 227 10.60 -2.58 7.40
N THR A 228 9.97 -3.60 6.81
CA THR A 228 9.71 -4.88 7.51
C THR A 228 10.98 -5.54 8.04
N CYS A 229 12.06 -5.52 7.25
CA CYS A 229 13.39 -5.99 7.66
C CYS A 229 13.88 -5.32 8.94
N VAL A 230 13.76 -3.98 9.01
CA VAL A 230 14.14 -3.20 10.21
C VAL A 230 13.20 -3.51 11.37
N SER A 231 11.90 -3.69 11.11
CA SER A 231 10.92 -4.03 12.13
C SER A 231 11.17 -5.39 12.78
N VAL A 232 11.65 -6.41 12.05
CA VAL A 232 11.95 -7.73 12.63
C VAL A 232 13.37 -7.85 13.17
N SER A 233 14.24 -6.87 12.90
CA SER A 233 15.64 -6.86 13.36
C SER A 233 16.11 -5.45 13.75
N PRO A 234 15.41 -4.75 14.68
CA PRO A 234 15.66 -3.34 14.97
C PRO A 234 17.00 -3.11 15.64
N ASP A 235 17.55 -4.09 16.37
CA ASP A 235 18.86 -3.97 17.03
C ASP A 235 20.01 -4.04 16.03
N LYS A 236 19.77 -4.58 14.83
CA LYS A 236 20.80 -4.86 13.82
C LYS A 236 20.68 -3.97 12.59
N LEU A 237 19.46 -3.57 12.24
CA LEU A 237 19.18 -2.78 11.05
C LEU A 237 18.64 -1.40 11.42
N LYS A 238 18.89 -0.43 10.54
CA LYS A 238 18.23 0.87 10.54
C LYS A 238 17.78 1.23 9.14
N MET A 239 16.75 2.05 9.03
CA MET A 239 16.51 2.77 7.79
C MET A 239 17.50 3.93 7.70
N ASP A 240 18.18 4.04 6.58
CA ASP A 240 18.98 5.19 6.20
C ASP A 240 18.42 5.73 4.89
N GLU A 241 17.88 6.95 4.95
CA GLU A 241 17.00 7.52 3.94
C GLU A 241 15.81 6.59 3.60
N GLU A 242 15.87 5.89 2.47
CA GLU A 242 14.82 4.97 1.99
C GLU A 242 15.32 3.51 1.90
N ARG A 243 16.50 3.21 2.43
CA ARG A 243 17.11 1.87 2.33
C ARG A 243 17.46 1.32 3.72
N PRO A 244 17.23 0.02 3.98
CA PRO A 244 17.73 -0.60 5.20
C PRO A 244 19.25 -0.74 5.11
N LYS A 245 19.95 -0.57 6.23
CA LYS A 245 21.39 -0.76 6.38
C LYS A 245 21.69 -1.49 7.68
N LEU A 246 22.78 -2.26 7.67
CA LEU A 246 23.38 -2.81 8.88
C LEU A 246 23.89 -1.67 9.78
N LYS A 247 23.63 -1.81 11.08
CA LYS A 247 24.22 -0.96 12.13
C LYS A 247 25.64 -1.40 12.45
N ASP A 248 25.83 -2.72 12.60
CA ASP A 248 27.09 -3.36 12.96
C ASP A 248 27.32 -4.61 12.08
N ARG A 249 27.88 -5.68 12.66
CA ARG A 249 28.09 -6.97 11.99
C ARG A 249 26.80 -7.80 11.91
N ASP A 250 26.78 -8.68 10.92
CA ASP A 250 25.74 -9.69 10.73
C ASP A 250 25.61 -10.63 11.97
N SER A 251 24.47 -11.30 12.11
CA SER A 251 24.12 -12.16 13.24
C SER A 251 23.20 -13.30 12.82
N GLU A 252 23.18 -14.39 13.59
CA GLU A 252 22.41 -15.61 13.31
C GLU A 252 20.89 -15.41 13.18
N THR A 253 20.33 -14.25 13.53
CA THR A 253 18.90 -13.95 13.42
C THR A 253 18.53 -13.07 12.23
N LEU A 254 19.50 -12.57 11.46
CA LEU A 254 19.23 -11.63 10.36
C LEU A 254 18.54 -12.27 9.15
N TRP A 255 18.52 -13.61 9.06
CA TRP A 255 17.68 -14.32 8.11
C TRP A 255 16.19 -13.95 8.22
N LYS A 256 15.71 -13.55 9.41
CA LYS A 256 14.34 -13.06 9.61
C LYS A 256 14.03 -11.84 8.75
N SER A 257 15.02 -10.98 8.53
CA SER A 257 14.87 -9.83 7.64
C SER A 257 14.66 -10.24 6.17
N TYR A 258 15.28 -11.35 5.76
CA TYR A 258 15.09 -11.97 4.44
C TYR A 258 13.69 -12.61 4.33
N LEU A 259 13.26 -13.36 5.36
CA LEU A 259 11.92 -13.95 5.41
C LEU A 259 10.82 -12.87 5.42
N ALA A 260 10.97 -11.80 6.21
CA ALA A 260 9.97 -10.74 6.34
C ALA A 260 9.87 -9.81 5.10
N CYS A 261 10.84 -9.84 4.19
CA CYS A 261 10.84 -8.98 3.01
C CYS A 261 9.77 -9.44 1.99
N PRO A 262 8.82 -8.60 1.56
CA PRO A 262 7.81 -8.99 0.57
C PRO A 262 8.34 -9.10 -0.86
N ARG A 263 9.65 -8.91 -1.08
CA ARG A 263 10.29 -8.98 -2.40
C ARG A 263 11.23 -10.18 -2.57
N THR A 264 11.46 -10.94 -1.49
CA THR A 264 12.00 -12.31 -1.55
C THR A 264 10.85 -13.27 -1.91
N SER A 265 10.86 -14.52 -1.45
CA SER A 265 9.76 -15.47 -1.72
C SER A 265 8.46 -14.97 -1.08
N LEU A 266 7.38 -14.82 -1.86
CA LEU A 266 6.07 -14.36 -1.41
C LEU A 266 4.98 -15.34 -1.92
N PRO A 267 4.44 -16.22 -1.07
CA PRO A 267 3.39 -17.18 -1.45
C PRO A 267 2.01 -16.50 -1.47
N VAL A 268 1.86 -15.45 -2.27
CA VAL A 268 0.71 -14.52 -2.21
C VAL A 268 -0.64 -15.20 -2.44
N LEU A 269 -0.70 -16.26 -3.26
CA LEU A 269 -1.94 -17.00 -3.52
C LEU A 269 -2.36 -17.82 -2.28
N VAL A 270 -1.40 -18.39 -1.56
CA VAL A 270 -1.67 -19.11 -0.30
C VAL A 270 -2.08 -18.15 0.80
N MET A 271 -1.38 -17.01 0.91
CA MET A 271 -1.75 -15.95 1.86
C MET A 271 -3.15 -15.39 1.57
N ASN A 272 -3.56 -15.34 0.29
CA ASN A 272 -4.91 -14.94 -0.11
C ASN A 272 -5.95 -15.98 0.34
N ASP A 273 -5.64 -17.27 0.17
CA ASP A 273 -6.51 -18.37 0.59
C ASP A 273 -6.64 -18.46 2.12
N ASP A 274 -5.56 -18.20 2.87
CA ASP A 274 -5.57 -18.09 4.33
C ASP A 274 -6.44 -16.91 4.81
N LEU A 275 -6.27 -15.73 4.20
CA LEU A 275 -6.99 -14.53 4.59
C LEU A 275 -8.50 -14.58 4.26
N PHE A 276 -8.85 -15.18 3.12
CA PHE A 276 -10.22 -15.15 2.57
C PHE A 276 -10.90 -16.53 2.52
N GLY A 277 -10.27 -17.59 3.02
CA GLY A 277 -10.78 -18.96 2.92
C GLY A 277 -12.11 -19.18 3.66
N HIS A 278 -12.42 -18.32 4.62
CA HIS A 278 -13.64 -18.38 5.44
C HIS A 278 -14.76 -17.47 4.93
N GLU A 279 -14.48 -16.63 3.93
CA GLU A 279 -15.45 -15.66 3.42
C GLU A 279 -16.41 -16.37 2.44
N GLY A 280 -17.73 -16.27 2.69
CA GLY A 280 -18.76 -16.79 1.79
C GLY A 280 -19.06 -15.82 0.65
N ASN A 281 -19.56 -16.32 -0.49
CA ASN A 281 -20.01 -15.50 -1.63
C ASN A 281 -18.95 -14.52 -2.20
N ILE A 282 -17.72 -15.01 -2.42
CA ILE A 282 -16.64 -14.22 -2.99
C ILE A 282 -16.66 -14.26 -4.52
N ASN A 283 -16.58 -13.09 -5.15
CA ASN A 283 -16.21 -12.94 -6.55
C ASN A 283 -14.69 -13.13 -6.72
N LYS A 284 -14.29 -13.87 -7.77
CA LYS A 284 -12.87 -14.07 -8.12
C LYS A 284 -12.65 -13.75 -9.59
N ASP A 285 -11.96 -12.64 -9.85
CA ASP A 285 -11.59 -12.22 -11.20
C ASP A 285 -10.25 -11.45 -11.21
N SER A 286 -10.03 -10.60 -12.21
CA SER A 286 -8.80 -9.80 -12.30
C SER A 286 -8.60 -8.81 -11.14
N LEU A 287 -9.62 -8.47 -10.36
CA LEU A 287 -9.47 -7.64 -9.14
C LEU A 287 -9.08 -8.45 -7.90
N GLY A 288 -8.81 -9.74 -8.06
CA GLY A 288 -8.58 -10.67 -6.96
C GLY A 288 -9.87 -11.18 -6.34
N ARG A 289 -9.82 -11.56 -5.06
CA ARG A 289 -10.99 -11.96 -4.27
C ARG A 289 -11.66 -10.71 -3.68
N TYR A 290 -12.97 -10.61 -3.84
CA TYR A 290 -13.77 -9.55 -3.22
C TYR A 290 -15.24 -9.97 -3.05
N ILE A 291 -15.94 -9.33 -2.10
CA ILE A 291 -17.36 -9.52 -1.85
C ILE A 291 -18.17 -8.66 -2.83
N ASP A 292 -17.96 -7.34 -2.81
CA ASP A 292 -18.72 -6.39 -3.62
C ASP A 292 -17.96 -5.07 -3.87
N ILE A 293 -18.49 -4.18 -4.72
CA ILE A 293 -17.86 -2.93 -5.13
C ILE A 293 -18.87 -1.77 -5.11
N PHE A 294 -18.48 -0.68 -4.46
CA PHE A 294 -19.31 0.51 -4.29
C PHE A 294 -18.60 1.78 -4.73
N ALA A 295 -19.39 2.76 -5.14
CA ALA A 295 -18.98 4.15 -5.19
C ALA A 295 -19.32 4.81 -3.86
N VAL A 296 -18.31 5.35 -3.18
CA VAL A 296 -18.43 5.88 -1.81
C VAL A 296 -17.98 7.34 -1.78
N ARG A 297 -18.76 8.18 -1.11
CA ARG A 297 -18.46 9.59 -0.90
C ARG A 297 -18.71 9.97 0.57
N ALA A 298 -17.76 10.68 1.16
CA ALA A 298 -17.94 11.28 2.49
C ALA A 298 -19.03 12.35 2.47
N THR A 299 -19.85 12.35 3.51
CA THR A 299 -20.90 13.36 3.73
C THR A 299 -20.36 14.50 4.62
N GLU A 300 -21.18 15.52 4.84
CA GLU A 300 -20.86 16.60 5.78
C GLU A 300 -20.73 16.12 7.22
N LYS A 301 -21.38 15.00 7.59
CA LYS A 301 -21.33 14.45 8.96
C LYS A 301 -19.94 13.93 9.33
N ALA A 302 -19.16 13.49 8.34
CA ALA A 302 -17.78 13.10 8.58
C ALA A 302 -16.87 14.28 8.98
N ASP A 303 -17.33 15.54 8.83
CA ASP A 303 -16.61 16.77 9.18
C ASP A 303 -15.14 16.81 8.72
N LEU A 304 -14.89 16.27 7.51
CA LEU A 304 -13.54 16.19 6.96
C LEU A 304 -12.99 17.60 6.71
N LYS A 305 -11.80 17.90 7.23
CA LYS A 305 -11.10 19.17 6.96
C LYS A 305 -10.31 19.15 5.65
N LYS A 306 -9.85 17.97 5.24
CA LYS A 306 -9.07 17.71 4.03
C LYS A 306 -9.32 16.28 3.58
N TRP A 307 -9.37 16.04 2.26
CA TRP A 307 -9.51 14.69 1.73
C TRP A 307 -9.05 14.58 0.27
N GLN A 308 -8.76 13.33 -0.13
CA GLN A 308 -8.60 12.98 -1.54
C GLN A 308 -9.85 12.29 -2.10
N ASP A 309 -10.16 12.58 -3.37
CA ASP A 309 -11.10 11.84 -4.25
C ASP A 309 -12.31 11.21 -3.55
N GLY A 310 -13.13 12.06 -2.91
CA GLY A 310 -14.39 11.65 -2.27
C GLY A 310 -14.29 11.31 -0.78
N GLY A 311 -13.08 11.21 -0.23
CA GLY A 311 -12.86 11.15 1.22
C GLY A 311 -13.27 9.85 1.90
N ALA A 312 -13.50 8.78 1.13
CA ALA A 312 -13.98 7.51 1.66
C ALA A 312 -13.05 6.93 2.74
N VAL A 313 -11.74 6.88 2.51
CA VAL A 313 -10.77 6.36 3.49
C VAL A 313 -10.87 7.10 4.82
N THR A 314 -10.77 8.43 4.79
CA THR A 314 -10.79 9.27 5.99
C THR A 314 -12.13 9.19 6.71
N ALA A 315 -13.26 9.20 5.99
CA ALA A 315 -14.59 9.10 6.60
C ALA A 315 -14.84 7.73 7.26
N LEU A 316 -14.43 6.63 6.62
CA LEU A 316 -14.56 5.28 7.17
C LEU A 316 -13.70 5.11 8.45
N LEU A 317 -12.47 5.64 8.43
CA LEU A 317 -11.60 5.61 9.61
C LEU A 317 -12.12 6.53 10.72
N ALA A 318 -12.64 7.70 10.39
CA ALA A 318 -13.23 8.61 11.36
C ALA A 318 -14.43 7.97 12.07
N TYR A 319 -15.29 7.28 11.33
CA TYR A 319 -16.37 6.48 11.89
C TYR A 319 -15.83 5.36 12.79
N ALA A 320 -14.88 4.56 12.28
CA ALA A 320 -14.31 3.44 13.03
C ALA A 320 -13.66 3.87 14.36
N MET A 321 -12.96 5.00 14.37
CA MET A 321 -12.38 5.59 15.60
C MET A 321 -13.48 6.08 16.55
N SER A 322 -14.50 6.79 16.03
CA SER A 322 -15.57 7.36 16.85
C SER A 322 -16.42 6.29 17.55
N GLU A 323 -16.56 5.12 16.95
CA GLU A 323 -17.28 3.97 17.52
C GLU A 323 -16.37 3.00 18.30
N GLY A 324 -15.08 3.31 18.46
CA GLY A 324 -14.12 2.46 19.19
C GLY A 324 -13.85 1.10 18.51
N MET A 325 -14.07 1.01 17.20
CA MET A 325 -13.71 -0.17 16.40
C MET A 325 -12.19 -0.30 16.25
N ILE A 326 -11.50 0.84 16.20
CA ILE A 326 -10.05 0.97 16.15
C ILE A 326 -9.60 2.07 17.13
N ASP A 327 -8.41 1.90 17.68
CA ASP A 327 -7.80 2.83 18.64
C ASP A 327 -6.91 3.85 17.92
N GLU A 328 -6.10 3.39 16.95
CA GLU A 328 -5.16 4.24 16.21
C GLU A 328 -5.06 3.84 14.74
N VAL A 329 -4.63 4.79 13.90
CA VAL A 329 -4.41 4.59 12.47
C VAL A 329 -2.94 4.78 12.13
N ILE A 330 -2.32 3.75 11.54
CA ILE A 330 -1.01 3.83 10.89
C ILE A 330 -1.22 4.18 9.42
N SER A 331 -0.76 5.35 9.00
CA SER A 331 -0.89 5.86 7.63
C SER A 331 0.38 6.60 7.21
N ALA A 332 0.30 7.44 6.19
CA ALA A 332 1.40 8.27 5.72
C ALA A 332 0.95 9.73 5.65
N LYS A 333 1.83 10.64 6.07
CA LYS A 333 1.71 12.08 5.86
C LYS A 333 2.95 12.59 5.12
N HIS A 334 3.04 13.89 4.90
CA HIS A 334 4.23 14.46 4.29
C HIS A 334 4.63 15.79 4.91
N LYS A 335 5.93 16.08 4.84
CA LYS A 335 6.50 17.41 5.07
C LYS A 335 7.18 17.87 3.80
N TYR A 336 6.65 18.92 3.15
CA TYR A 336 7.10 19.34 1.81
C TYR A 336 7.11 18.20 0.78
N TRP A 337 6.03 17.41 0.73
CA TRP A 337 5.92 16.20 -0.10
C TRP A 337 6.91 15.07 0.19
N LYS A 338 7.84 15.26 1.14
CA LYS A 338 8.65 14.15 1.67
C LYS A 338 7.74 13.26 2.52
N PRO A 339 7.55 11.99 2.15
CA PRO A 339 6.69 11.07 2.90
C PRO A 339 7.27 10.78 4.29
N GLU A 340 6.41 10.77 5.28
CA GLU A 340 6.70 10.39 6.66
C GLU A 340 5.57 9.48 7.18
N PRO A 341 5.87 8.47 8.00
CA PRO A 341 4.82 7.72 8.68
C PRO A 341 3.93 8.64 9.52
N ALA A 342 2.66 8.29 9.63
CA ALA A 342 1.71 8.97 10.51
C ALA A 342 1.06 7.97 11.45
N VAL A 343 0.90 8.38 12.69
CA VAL A 343 0.06 7.72 13.69
C VAL A 343 -1.02 8.71 14.06
N SER A 344 -2.28 8.33 13.86
CA SER A 344 -3.43 9.13 14.23
C SER A 344 -4.14 8.49 15.40
N LYS A 345 -4.09 9.15 16.57
CA LYS A 345 -4.70 8.72 17.84
C LYS A 345 -6.04 9.39 18.11
N ASN A 346 -6.41 10.38 17.31
CA ASN A 346 -7.67 11.10 17.35
C ASN A 346 -8.06 11.61 15.95
N LEU A 347 -9.27 12.17 15.83
CA LEU A 347 -9.81 12.65 14.55
C LEU A 347 -9.02 13.81 13.95
N GLU A 348 -8.48 14.72 14.78
CA GLU A 348 -7.69 15.86 14.30
C GLU A 348 -6.42 15.37 13.60
N GLU A 349 -5.68 14.47 14.25
CA GLU A 349 -4.50 13.83 13.68
C GLU A 349 -4.82 12.98 12.44
N LEU A 350 -6.01 12.36 12.39
CA LEU A 350 -6.47 11.62 11.22
C LEU A 350 -6.69 12.56 10.02
N TYR A 351 -7.36 13.69 10.24
CA TYR A 351 -7.64 14.67 9.19
C TYR A 351 -6.37 15.34 8.66
N ASP A 352 -5.38 15.59 9.53
CA ASP A 352 -4.09 16.14 9.14
C ASP A 352 -3.28 15.20 8.22
N SER A 353 -3.43 13.88 8.40
CA SER A 353 -2.79 12.86 7.55
C SER A 353 -3.48 12.67 6.19
N ALA A 354 -4.67 13.24 5.98
CA ALA A 354 -5.45 13.01 4.77
C ALA A 354 -4.79 13.61 3.51
N GLY A 355 -4.91 12.89 2.39
CA GLY A 355 -4.40 13.31 1.09
C GLY A 355 -3.82 12.16 0.28
N THR A 356 -3.03 12.49 -0.73
CA THR A 356 -2.26 11.51 -1.52
C THR A 356 -0.80 11.87 -1.48
N ILE A 357 0.05 10.86 -1.49
CA ILE A 357 1.50 11.01 -1.59
C ILE A 357 1.97 10.03 -2.67
N TYR A 358 2.74 10.53 -3.62
CA TYR A 358 3.30 9.75 -4.73
C TYR A 358 4.74 9.32 -4.43
N SER A 359 5.01 8.97 -3.18
CA SER A 359 6.28 8.43 -2.67
C SER A 359 6.02 7.51 -1.46
N TYR A 360 7.00 6.71 -1.03
CA TYR A 360 6.83 5.71 0.04
C TYR A 360 7.14 6.28 1.43
N ALA A 361 6.27 5.97 2.40
CA ALA A 361 6.56 6.10 3.82
C ALA A 361 6.92 4.74 4.44
N THR A 362 7.93 4.73 5.30
CA THR A 362 8.41 3.53 6.01
C THR A 362 7.55 3.24 7.25
N ASN A 363 6.34 2.72 7.04
CA ASN A 363 5.35 2.62 8.12
C ASN A 363 5.57 1.44 9.08
N MET A 364 6.29 0.39 8.69
CA MET A 364 6.37 -0.84 9.50
C MET A 364 7.11 -0.69 10.83
N PRO A 365 8.20 0.10 10.94
CA PRO A 365 8.84 0.33 12.24
C PRO A 365 7.91 1.04 13.22
N VAL A 366 7.16 2.05 12.73
CA VAL A 366 6.19 2.79 13.53
C VAL A 366 5.02 1.91 13.97
N LEU A 367 4.52 1.04 13.08
CA LEU A 367 3.50 0.06 13.43
C LEU A 367 3.95 -0.82 14.60
N ARG A 368 5.18 -1.37 14.54
CA ARG A 368 5.73 -2.17 15.62
C ARG A 368 5.80 -1.37 16.93
N GLU A 369 6.34 -0.16 16.87
CA GLU A 369 6.47 0.71 18.04
C GLU A 369 5.12 1.00 18.71
N GLU A 370 4.05 1.24 17.95
CA GLU A 370 2.71 1.46 18.51
C GLU A 370 2.06 0.17 19.03
N ALA A 371 2.29 -0.96 18.38
CA ALA A 371 1.74 -2.25 18.79
C ALA A 371 2.39 -2.83 20.06
N GLU A 372 3.64 -2.47 20.35
CA GLU A 372 4.38 -2.90 21.54
C GLU A 372 4.17 -1.99 22.78
N LYS A 373 3.39 -0.90 22.65
CA LYS A 373 2.96 -0.05 23.77
C LYS A 373 1.81 -0.69 24.54
#